data_AF-A0A0A6VHY5-F1
#
_entry.id   AF-A0A0A6VHY5-F1
#
_cell.length_a   1.000
_cell.length_b   1.000
_cell.length_c   1.000
_cell.angle_alpha   90.00
_cell.angle_beta   90.00
_cell.angle_gamma   90.00
#
_symmetry.space_group_name_H-M   'P 1'
#
loop_
_entity.id
_entity.type
_entity.pdbx_description
1 polymer ?
#
loop_
_entity_poly.entity_id
_entity_poly.type
_entity_poly.pdbx_seq_one_letter_code
_entity_poly.pdbx_strand_id
1 'polypeptide(L)'
;FTKKIHGNFGYLAVQSGFSLHDWLGSYSTHKKVGAGGLHGEDLQTGDIIYFRNEQKNYVQEDVVVMPWQADVSDFYSSLIYCTVAPESIIINNQSNHWWKDQYFTILPNSDRMGYRLSGGNFEKIDATEITSSAVTRGTIQLPP
;
A
#
# COMPACT_ATOMS: atom_id res chain seq x y z
N PHE A 1 19.82 1.03 6.77
CA PHE A 1 19.21 2.36 6.53
C PHE A 1 19.05 3.06 7.87
N THR A 2 19.47 4.33 8.00
CA THR A 2 19.54 5.03 9.30
C THR A 2 18.43 6.05 9.51
N LYS A 3 17.89 6.64 8.43
CA LYS A 3 16.83 7.65 8.51
C LYS A 3 16.04 7.74 7.21
N LYS A 4 14.73 7.96 7.32
CA LYS A 4 13.84 8.28 6.19
C LYS A 4 14.00 9.76 5.80
N ILE A 5 14.23 10.04 4.50
CA ILE A 5 14.38 11.41 3.98
C ILE A 5 13.09 11.86 3.29
N HIS A 6 12.60 11.10 2.29
CA HIS A 6 11.34 11.33 1.59
C HIS A 6 10.53 10.02 1.50
N GLY A 7 9.20 10.14 1.37
CA GLY A 7 8.28 9.00 1.25
C GLY A 7 7.96 8.29 2.56
N ASN A 8 7.45 7.06 2.44
CA ASN A 8 7.05 6.25 3.59
C ASN A 8 7.65 4.84 3.62
N PHE A 9 7.90 4.23 2.45
CA PHE A 9 8.36 2.85 2.34
C PHE A 9 9.67 2.77 1.58
N GLY A 10 10.56 1.88 2.05
CA GLY A 10 11.75 1.46 1.34
C GLY A 10 11.72 -0.06 1.19
N TYR A 11 12.25 -0.55 0.08
CA TYR A 11 12.30 -1.98 -0.21
C TYR A 11 13.76 -2.43 -0.31
N LEU A 12 14.06 -3.55 0.33
CA LEU A 12 15.34 -4.23 0.20
C LEU A 12 15.10 -5.55 -0.54
N ALA A 13 15.76 -5.69 -1.68
CA ALA A 13 15.79 -6.94 -2.41
C ALA A 13 17.17 -7.59 -2.24
N VAL A 14 17.17 -8.91 -2.20
CA VAL A 14 18.38 -9.74 -2.20
C VAL A 14 18.32 -10.67 -3.39
N GLN A 15 19.50 -10.99 -3.94
CA GLN A 15 19.59 -11.92 -5.06
C GLN A 15 18.92 -13.25 -4.70
N SER A 16 18.14 -13.79 -5.65
CA SER A 16 17.37 -15.03 -5.51
C SER A 16 16.31 -15.03 -4.38
N GLY A 17 16.19 -13.95 -3.61
CA GLY A 17 15.19 -13.80 -2.55
C GLY A 17 15.48 -14.58 -1.27
N PHE A 18 14.52 -14.53 -0.35
CA PHE A 18 14.60 -15.16 0.97
C PHE A 18 13.98 -16.58 0.94
N SER A 19 14.59 -17.48 1.72
CA SER A 19 14.07 -18.81 2.00
C SER A 19 13.04 -18.71 3.12
N LEU A 20 11.78 -18.65 2.72
CA LEU A 20 10.61 -18.52 3.61
C LEU A 20 9.64 -19.66 3.28
N HIS A 21 8.73 -19.96 4.20
CA HIS A 21 7.61 -20.85 3.92
C HIS A 21 6.55 -20.09 3.12
N ASP A 22 6.00 -20.71 2.08
CA ASP A 22 4.87 -20.13 1.37
C ASP A 22 3.59 -20.28 2.20
N TRP A 23 2.68 -19.33 2.05
CA TRP A 23 1.35 -19.38 2.61
C TRP A 23 0.37 -18.94 1.53
N LEU A 24 -0.55 -19.85 1.16
CA LEU A 24 -1.49 -19.66 0.05
C LEU A 24 -0.81 -19.27 -1.27
N GLY A 25 0.35 -19.87 -1.57
CA GLY A 25 1.12 -19.60 -2.79
C GLY A 25 1.84 -18.25 -2.82
N SER A 26 1.99 -17.58 -1.66
CA SER A 26 2.67 -16.30 -1.52
C SER A 26 3.64 -16.30 -0.33
N TYR A 27 4.65 -15.44 -0.39
CA TYR A 27 5.60 -15.20 0.72
C TYR A 27 5.30 -13.90 1.46
N SER A 28 4.16 -13.25 1.17
CA SER A 28 3.78 -11.98 1.80
C SER A 28 3.34 -12.17 3.24
N THR A 29 3.71 -11.24 4.12
CA THR A 29 3.23 -11.22 5.51
C THR A 29 1.85 -10.59 5.63
N HIS A 30 0.94 -11.24 6.35
CA HIS A 30 -0.38 -10.73 6.71
C HIS A 30 -0.55 -10.65 8.24
N LYS A 31 -0.10 -9.52 8.82
CA LYS A 31 -0.05 -9.29 10.27
C LYS A 31 -1.36 -9.53 11.02
N LYS A 32 -2.48 -9.06 10.49
CA LYS A 32 -3.78 -9.23 11.17
C LYS A 32 -4.23 -10.69 11.30
N VAL A 33 -3.70 -11.58 10.45
CA VAL A 33 -3.97 -13.02 10.49
C VAL A 33 -2.81 -13.76 11.17
N GLY A 34 -1.64 -13.12 11.33
CA GLY A 34 -0.43 -13.74 11.86
C GLY A 34 0.13 -14.82 10.92
N ALA A 35 0.09 -14.60 9.60
CA ALA A 35 0.49 -15.62 8.62
C ALA A 35 1.37 -15.08 7.49
N GLY A 36 2.16 -15.98 6.89
CA GLY A 36 3.09 -15.67 5.79
C GLY A 36 4.34 -14.92 6.23
N GLY A 37 5.29 -14.73 5.31
CA GLY A 37 6.57 -14.08 5.60
C GLY A 37 7.40 -14.79 6.67
N LEU A 38 8.03 -14.03 7.55
CA LEU A 38 8.73 -14.55 8.72
C LEU A 38 7.80 -14.48 9.93
N HIS A 39 7.32 -15.63 10.40
CA HIS A 39 6.44 -15.77 11.57
C HIS A 39 5.09 -15.03 11.52
N GLY A 40 4.69 -14.45 10.39
CA GLY A 40 3.42 -13.74 10.26
C GLY A 40 3.41 -12.29 10.77
N GLU A 41 4.56 -11.75 11.21
CA GLU A 41 4.66 -10.47 11.92
C GLU A 41 5.77 -9.57 11.39
N ASP A 42 5.95 -8.39 12.01
CA ASP A 42 7.11 -7.53 11.78
C ASP A 42 8.40 -8.19 12.33
N LEU A 43 9.52 -7.98 11.63
CA LEU A 43 10.83 -8.50 12.04
C LEU A 43 11.24 -7.97 13.42
N GLN A 44 11.81 -8.86 14.23
CA GLN A 44 12.29 -8.61 15.58
C GLN A 44 13.81 -8.66 15.67
N THR A 45 14.36 -8.05 16.72
CA THR A 45 15.79 -8.15 16.99
C THR A 45 16.17 -9.60 17.30
N GLY A 46 17.15 -10.12 16.56
CA GLY A 46 17.61 -11.50 16.68
C GLY A 46 17.02 -12.46 15.64
N ASP A 47 16.07 -12.01 14.83
CA ASP A 47 15.54 -12.82 13.73
C ASP A 47 16.62 -13.21 12.72
N ILE A 48 16.52 -14.44 12.23
CA ILE A 48 17.41 -14.99 11.20
C ILE A 48 16.57 -15.32 9.98
N ILE A 49 16.91 -14.71 8.84
CA ILE A 49 16.28 -14.97 7.54
C ILE A 49 17.32 -15.58 6.62
N TYR A 50 17.07 -16.81 6.20
CA TYR A 50 17.96 -17.50 5.26
C TYR A 50 17.70 -17.01 3.83
N PHE A 51 18.76 -16.98 3.00
CA PHE A 51 18.61 -16.75 1.56
C PHE A 51 18.21 -18.04 0.86
N ARG A 52 17.56 -17.92 -0.30
CA ARG A 52 17.36 -19.11 -1.16
C ARG A 52 18.72 -19.57 -1.66
N ASN A 53 18.99 -20.86 -1.49
CA ASN A 53 20.23 -21.48 -1.97
C ASN A 53 20.14 -21.82 -3.47
N GLU A 54 19.75 -20.84 -4.27
CA GLU A 54 19.81 -20.89 -5.74
C GLU A 54 20.96 -20.00 -6.19
N GLN A 55 22.16 -20.31 -5.69
CA GLN A 55 23.37 -19.64 -6.13
C GLN A 55 23.65 -20.04 -7.57
N LYS A 56 23.09 -19.29 -8.51
CA LYS A 56 23.67 -19.21 -9.84
C LYS A 56 25.05 -18.61 -9.65
N ASN A 57 26.09 -19.37 -9.96
CA ASN A 57 27.45 -18.87 -10.11
C ASN A 57 27.45 -17.91 -11.30
N TYR A 58 26.99 -16.68 -11.08
CA TYR A 58 27.31 -15.59 -11.96
C TYR A 58 28.82 -15.46 -11.87
N VAL A 59 29.49 -15.67 -13.01
CA VAL A 59 30.91 -15.32 -13.17
C VAL A 59 31.06 -13.93 -12.57
N GLN A 60 32.10 -13.75 -11.77
CA GLN A 60 32.43 -12.55 -11.01
C GLN A 60 32.48 -11.32 -11.93
N GLU A 61 31.32 -10.81 -12.32
CA GLU A 61 31.15 -9.51 -12.92
C GLU A 61 31.22 -8.51 -11.77
N ASP A 62 31.98 -7.44 -11.98
CA ASP A 62 32.10 -6.35 -11.02
C ASP A 62 30.70 -5.90 -10.60
N VAL A 63 30.48 -5.64 -9.30
CA VAL A 63 29.20 -5.12 -8.82
C VAL A 63 28.94 -3.77 -9.50
N VAL A 64 28.03 -3.75 -10.47
CA VAL A 64 27.66 -2.54 -11.19
C VAL A 64 26.40 -1.95 -10.59
N VAL A 65 26.45 -0.67 -10.22
CA VAL A 65 25.23 0.11 -10.01
C VAL A 65 24.63 0.39 -11.37
N MET A 66 23.41 -0.12 -11.62
CA MET A 66 22.74 0.11 -12.89
C MET A 66 22.64 1.61 -13.17
N PRO A 67 22.96 2.07 -14.39
CA PRO A 67 23.02 3.51 -14.70
C PRO A 67 21.65 4.16 -14.81
N TRP A 68 20.59 3.38 -14.64
CA TRP A 68 19.20 3.83 -14.66
C TRP A 68 18.51 3.44 -13.35
N GLN A 69 17.53 4.26 -12.99
CA GLN A 69 16.64 4.03 -11.87
C GLN A 69 15.20 4.16 -12.36
N ALA A 70 14.26 3.54 -11.65
CA ALA A 70 12.86 3.82 -11.89
C ALA A 70 12.60 5.31 -11.62
N ASP A 71 11.98 6.00 -12.58
CA ASP A 71 11.45 7.33 -12.32
C ASP A 71 10.27 7.18 -11.36
N VAL A 72 10.42 7.76 -10.18
CA VAL A 72 9.42 7.71 -9.11
C VAL A 72 8.85 9.08 -8.80
N SER A 73 9.19 10.10 -9.59
CA SER A 73 8.75 11.49 -9.37
C SER A 73 7.22 11.59 -9.29
N ASP A 74 6.51 10.93 -10.20
CA ASP A 74 5.05 10.88 -10.23
C ASP A 74 4.42 10.24 -8.98
N PHE A 75 5.11 9.31 -8.31
CA PHE A 75 4.61 8.70 -7.06
C PHE A 75 4.67 9.64 -5.86
N TYR A 76 5.38 10.77 -5.98
CA TYR A 76 5.43 11.81 -4.96
C TYR A 76 4.56 13.02 -5.29
N SER A 77 3.71 12.91 -6.33
CA SER A 77 2.65 13.87 -6.59
C SER A 77 1.59 13.83 -5.49
N SER A 78 1.03 14.99 -5.14
CA SER A 78 -0.15 15.08 -4.28
C SER A 78 -1.45 14.76 -5.02
N LEU A 79 -1.41 14.57 -6.34
CA LEU A 79 -2.56 14.26 -7.18
C LEU A 79 -2.74 12.75 -7.32
N ILE A 80 -3.93 12.27 -6.94
CA ILE A 80 -4.34 10.87 -7.12
C ILE A 80 -5.52 10.84 -8.09
N TYR A 81 -5.38 10.08 -9.17
CA TYR A 81 -6.46 9.89 -10.13
C TYR A 81 -7.44 8.83 -9.63
N CYS A 82 -8.73 9.17 -9.67
CA CYS A 82 -9.81 8.28 -9.24
C CYS A 82 -10.86 8.12 -10.34
N THR A 83 -11.49 6.96 -10.38
CA THR A 83 -12.69 6.71 -11.18
C THR A 83 -13.92 6.80 -10.28
N VAL A 84 -15.04 7.27 -10.84
CA VAL A 84 -16.29 7.43 -10.10
C VAL A 84 -16.90 6.06 -9.83
N ALA A 85 -17.20 5.77 -8.57
CA ALA A 85 -17.91 4.55 -8.18
C ALA A 85 -19.43 4.69 -8.42
N PRO A 86 -20.15 3.60 -8.75
CA PRO A 86 -21.61 3.62 -8.94
C PRO A 86 -22.36 4.21 -7.74
N GLU A 87 -21.86 3.96 -6.53
CA GLU A 87 -22.46 4.40 -5.27
C GLU A 87 -22.31 5.91 -5.03
N SER A 88 -21.59 6.66 -5.87
CA SER A 88 -21.43 8.11 -5.71
C SER A 88 -22.75 8.88 -5.80
N ILE A 89 -23.81 8.27 -6.35
CA ILE A 89 -25.14 8.87 -6.50
C ILE A 89 -25.81 9.24 -5.16
N ILE A 90 -25.36 8.65 -4.04
CA ILE A 90 -25.89 8.94 -2.70
C ILE A 90 -25.42 10.30 -2.13
N ILE A 91 -24.48 10.95 -2.81
CA ILE A 91 -23.88 12.24 -2.45
C ILE A 91 -24.55 13.33 -3.29
N ASN A 92 -24.92 14.46 -2.68
CA ASN A 92 -25.69 15.53 -3.32
C ASN A 92 -25.07 15.94 -4.68
N ASN A 93 -25.88 16.29 -5.67
CA ASN A 93 -25.41 16.76 -6.98
C ASN A 93 -24.53 18.03 -6.87
N GLN A 94 -24.80 18.89 -5.88
CA GLN A 94 -23.92 20.02 -5.54
C GLN A 94 -22.53 19.58 -5.03
N SER A 95 -22.47 18.31 -4.59
CA SER A 95 -21.35 17.56 -4.06
C SER A 95 -20.88 16.45 -5.05
N ASN A 96 -21.06 16.60 -6.36
CA ASN A 96 -20.46 15.67 -7.35
C ASN A 96 -19.07 16.11 -7.87
N HIS A 97 -18.62 17.31 -7.51
CA HIS A 97 -17.35 17.89 -7.97
C HIS A 97 -16.32 18.16 -6.86
N TRP A 98 -16.76 18.32 -5.62
CA TRP A 98 -15.93 18.81 -4.51
C TRP A 98 -14.74 17.94 -4.11
N TRP A 99 -14.79 16.61 -4.28
CA TRP A 99 -13.66 15.74 -3.95
C TRP A 99 -12.52 15.85 -4.98
N LYS A 100 -12.80 16.40 -6.17
CA LYS A 100 -11.82 16.52 -7.27
C LYS A 100 -10.89 17.71 -7.10
N ASP A 101 -11.36 18.77 -6.44
CA ASP A 101 -10.66 20.06 -6.33
C ASP A 101 -10.26 20.40 -4.88
N GLN A 102 -10.17 19.39 -3.99
CA GLN A 102 -9.83 19.58 -2.59
C GLN A 102 -8.66 18.70 -2.15
N TYR A 103 -7.93 19.21 -1.16
CA TYR A 103 -6.86 18.47 -0.50
C TYR A 103 -7.42 17.65 0.65
N PHE A 104 -6.91 16.42 0.76
CA PHE A 104 -7.14 15.53 1.88
C PHE A 104 -5.84 15.29 2.62
N THR A 105 -5.91 15.23 3.95
CA THR A 105 -4.79 14.94 4.84
C THR A 105 -4.87 13.49 5.29
N ILE A 106 -3.78 12.74 5.14
CA ILE A 106 -3.67 11.38 5.69
C ILE A 106 -3.57 11.47 7.21
N LEU A 107 -4.45 10.77 7.92
CA LEU A 107 -4.50 10.74 9.37
C LEU A 107 -3.52 9.71 9.95
N PRO A 108 -3.02 9.93 11.19
CA PRO A 108 -2.05 9.04 11.84
C PRO A 108 -2.54 7.60 12.08
N ASN A 109 -3.85 7.38 12.17
CA ASN A 109 -4.47 6.07 12.37
C ASN A 109 -4.65 5.27 11.07
N SER A 110 -3.72 5.45 10.13
CA SER A 110 -3.68 4.74 8.85
C SER A 110 -2.66 3.61 8.88
N ASP A 111 -2.95 2.52 8.19
CA ASP A 111 -2.09 1.34 8.14
C ASP A 111 -2.17 0.62 6.77
N ARG A 112 -1.66 -0.62 6.71
CA ARG A 112 -1.68 -1.44 5.50
C ARG A 112 -3.09 -1.91 5.09
N MET A 113 -4.09 -1.84 5.97
CA MET A 113 -5.48 -2.13 5.62
C MET A 113 -6.14 -0.95 4.91
N GLY A 114 -5.81 0.28 5.31
CA GLY A 114 -6.36 1.47 4.66
C GLY A 114 -5.82 2.78 5.22
N TYR A 115 -5.85 3.81 4.37
CA TYR A 115 -5.60 5.18 4.77
C TYR A 115 -6.89 5.87 5.21
N ARG A 116 -6.83 6.51 6.36
CA ARG A 116 -7.90 7.38 6.84
C ARG A 116 -7.57 8.80 6.43
N LEU A 117 -8.54 9.47 5.83
CA LEU A 117 -8.38 10.80 5.28
C LEU A 117 -9.24 11.79 6.06
N SER A 118 -8.70 12.98 6.29
CA SER A 118 -9.43 14.14 6.81
C SER A 118 -9.43 15.23 5.76
N GLY A 119 -10.61 15.75 5.44
CA GLY A 119 -10.77 16.79 4.44
C GLY A 119 -12.16 16.78 3.84
N GLY A 120 -12.54 17.95 3.35
CA GLY A 120 -13.82 18.25 2.73
C GLY A 120 -15.06 17.99 3.59
N ASN A 121 -16.23 18.36 3.06
CA ASN A 121 -17.50 18.30 3.77
C ASN A 121 -18.45 17.33 3.06
N PHE A 122 -18.73 16.19 3.69
CA PHE A 122 -19.62 15.16 3.16
C PHE A 122 -21.01 15.33 3.80
N GLU A 123 -21.98 15.83 3.05
CA GLU A 123 -23.40 15.71 3.42
C GLU A 123 -24.01 14.56 2.63
N LYS A 124 -24.40 13.48 3.33
CA LYS A 124 -25.14 12.37 2.74
C LYS A 124 -26.57 12.87 2.43
N ILE A 125 -27.06 12.65 1.21
CA ILE A 125 -28.44 13.01 0.84
C ILE A 125 -29.42 12.15 1.64
N ASP A 126 -29.07 10.89 1.86
CA ASP A 126 -29.94 9.90 2.46
C ASP A 126 -29.14 8.94 3.36
N ALA A 127 -29.75 8.52 4.47
CA ALA A 127 -29.17 7.58 5.42
C ALA A 127 -29.48 6.12 5.03
N THR A 128 -29.59 5.86 3.72
CA THR A 128 -29.92 4.53 3.21
C THR A 128 -28.77 3.56 3.47
N GLU A 129 -29.10 2.43 4.08
CA GLU A 129 -28.14 1.35 4.27
C GLU A 129 -27.72 0.80 2.90
N ILE A 130 -26.40 0.79 2.64
CA ILE A 130 -25.84 0.20 1.43
C ILE A 130 -25.66 -1.30 1.69
N THR A 131 -26.21 -2.13 0.80
CA THR A 131 -25.99 -3.58 0.84
C THR A 131 -24.50 -3.88 0.74
N SER A 132 -24.00 -4.78 1.59
CA SER A 132 -22.59 -5.15 1.57
C SER A 132 -22.18 -5.69 0.20
N SER A 133 -21.17 -5.05 -0.39
CA SER A 133 -20.58 -5.43 -1.67
C SER A 133 -19.07 -5.61 -1.53
N ALA A 134 -18.50 -6.38 -2.44
CA ALA A 134 -17.04 -6.52 -2.50
C ALA A 134 -16.42 -5.18 -2.91
N VAL A 135 -15.30 -4.82 -2.27
CA VAL A 135 -14.52 -3.63 -2.61
C VAL A 135 -13.20 -3.98 -3.27
N THR A 136 -12.68 -3.07 -4.06
CA THR A 136 -11.41 -3.24 -4.76
C THR A 136 -10.31 -2.44 -4.06
N ARG A 137 -9.05 -2.76 -4.38
CA ARG A 137 -7.92 -1.96 -3.89
C ARG A 137 -8.02 -0.55 -4.44
N GLY A 138 -7.93 0.44 -3.55
CA GLY A 138 -8.07 1.85 -3.93
C GLY A 138 -9.51 2.38 -3.84
N THR A 139 -10.50 1.56 -3.48
CA THR A 139 -11.84 2.08 -3.17
C THR A 139 -11.78 3.06 -2.00
N ILE A 140 -12.29 4.28 -2.20
CA ILE A 140 -12.47 5.28 -1.15
C ILE A 140 -13.86 5.06 -0.56
N GLN A 141 -13.90 4.72 0.73
CA GLN A 141 -15.15 4.46 1.44
C GLN A 141 -15.50 5.65 2.33
N LEU A 142 -16.79 5.96 2.42
CA LEU A 142 -17.34 6.95 3.33
C LEU A 142 -18.07 6.25 4.49
N PRO A 143 -17.38 5.96 5.62
CA PRO A 143 -18.01 5.33 6.77
C PRO A 143 -19.16 6.22 7.34
N PRO A 144 -20.03 5.66 8.20
CA PRO A 144 -21.06 6.43 8.92
C PRO A 144 -20.48 7.65 9.63
#